data_AF-A0A949XRG5-F1
#
_entry.id   AF-A0A949XRG5-F1
#
_cell.length_a   1.000
_cell.length_b   1.000
_cell.length_c   1.000
_cell.angle_alpha   90.00
_cell.angle_beta   90.00
_cell.angle_gamma   90.00
#
_symmetry.space_group_name_H-M   'P 1'
#
loop_
_entity.id
_entity.type
_entity.pdbx_description
1 polymer ?
#
loop_
_entity_poly.entity_id
_entity_poly.type
_entity_poly.pdbx_seq_one_letter_code
_entity_poly.pdbx_strand_id
1 'polypeptide(L)'
;TVTTHGGAAADTTTVTGTVMEAGIAVAELIAVESEGTCEVHPDGVREVVADKGYHSNDVLVGLAELELRSYIAEPDRWTRSWIGRQLEKQAVYRNRRRIQGNRGKRLQRQRGERIERNFAHQFDTGGLVRLYVRGLDNLHKKFLMQAAACNLALLMRSLYGSGKPRAAHEGGIEVVFAFLAIMKAAEAL
;
A
#
# COMPACT_ATOMS: atom_id res chain seq x y z
N THR A 1 11.41 4.21 1.65
CA THR A 1 11.16 4.77 2.99
C THR A 1 9.66 4.76 3.29
N VAL A 2 9.22 4.93 4.54
CA VAL A 2 7.80 5.05 4.90
C VAL A 2 7.60 6.32 5.72
N THR A 3 6.75 7.22 5.24
CA THR A 3 6.34 8.43 5.97
C THR A 3 5.21 8.10 6.94
N THR A 4 5.34 8.48 8.20
CA THR A 4 4.26 8.37 9.19
C THR A 4 3.85 9.73 9.71
N HIS A 5 2.54 9.98 9.75
CA HIS A 5 1.95 11.21 10.26
C HIS A 5 1.21 10.95 11.56
N GLY A 6 1.07 11.98 12.40
CA GLY A 6 0.21 11.89 13.58
C GLY A 6 -1.26 11.76 13.17
N GLY A 7 -2.04 10.93 13.86
CA GLY A 7 -3.44 10.65 13.50
C GLY A 7 -4.40 11.85 13.58
N ALA A 8 -3.96 13.00 14.09
CA ALA A 8 -4.71 14.25 14.08
C ALA A 8 -4.54 15.05 12.78
N ALA A 9 -3.53 14.73 11.96
CA ALA A 9 -3.30 15.40 10.68
C ALA A 9 -4.28 14.86 9.64
N ALA A 10 -4.96 15.77 8.92
CA ALA A 10 -5.86 15.37 7.85
C ALA A 10 -5.08 14.81 6.66
N ASP A 11 -5.62 13.76 6.02
CA ASP A 11 -5.05 13.13 4.82
C ASP A 11 -4.72 14.16 3.72
N THR A 12 -5.62 15.12 3.53
CA THR A 12 -5.46 16.19 2.54
C THR A 12 -4.28 17.13 2.83
N THR A 13 -3.86 17.22 4.08
CA THR A 13 -2.76 18.08 4.53
C THR A 13 -1.41 17.36 4.44
N THR A 14 -1.41 16.03 4.55
CA THR A 14 -0.17 15.22 4.58
C THR A 14 0.28 14.75 3.19
N VAL A 15 -0.64 14.68 2.23
CA VAL A 15 -0.39 14.10 0.90
C VAL A 15 0.75 14.74 0.13
N THR A 16 0.88 16.06 0.16
CA THR A 16 1.93 16.76 -0.59
C THR A 16 3.32 16.35 -0.09
N GLY A 17 3.50 16.29 1.24
CA GLY A 17 4.73 15.80 1.85
C GLY A 17 5.04 14.36 1.44
N THR A 18 4.04 13.48 1.52
CA THR A 18 4.19 12.06 1.16
C THR A 18 4.54 11.88 -0.33
N VAL A 19 3.94 12.67 -1.23
CA VAL A 19 4.22 12.62 -2.67
C VAL A 19 5.64 13.11 -2.98
N MET A 20 6.09 14.19 -2.33
CA MET A 20 7.45 14.68 -2.49
C MET A 20 8.48 13.67 -1.99
N GLU A 21 8.27 13.07 -0.82
CA GLU A 21 9.16 12.05 -0.27
C GLU A 21 9.22 10.81 -1.16
N ALA A 22 8.08 10.39 -1.71
CA ALA A 22 8.04 9.33 -2.72
C ALA A 22 8.82 9.70 -3.99
N GLY A 23 8.73 10.96 -4.44
CA GLY A 23 9.51 11.47 -5.56
C GLY A 23 11.01 11.38 -5.33
N ILE A 24 11.48 11.78 -4.15
CA ILE A 24 12.89 11.68 -3.74
C ILE A 24 13.35 10.22 -3.74
N ALA A 25 12.58 9.32 -3.10
CA ALA A 25 12.92 7.90 -3.04
C ALA A 25 12.99 7.26 -4.45
N VAL A 26 12.10 7.62 -5.36
CA VAL A 26 12.14 7.15 -6.75
C VAL A 26 13.35 7.70 -7.49
N ALA A 27 13.71 8.97 -7.29
CA ALA A 27 14.89 9.57 -7.90
C ALA A 27 16.19 8.88 -7.42
N GLU A 28 16.29 8.53 -6.14
CA GLU A 28 17.42 7.77 -5.60
C GLU A 28 17.54 6.38 -6.24
N LEU A 29 16.42 5.69 -6.45
CA LEU A 29 16.41 4.39 -7.13
C LEU A 29 16.89 4.49 -8.58
N ILE A 30 16.43 5.52 -9.32
CA ILE A 30 16.86 5.77 -10.71
C ILE A 30 18.38 6.00 -10.78
N ALA A 31 18.95 6.71 -9.80
CA ALA A 31 20.38 6.97 -9.75
C ALA A 31 21.23 5.71 -9.49
N VAL A 32 20.68 4.73 -8.76
CA VAL A 32 21.37 3.48 -8.40
C VAL A 32 21.24 2.41 -9.50
N GLU A 33 20.09 2.32 -10.17
CA GLU A 33 19.79 1.26 -11.15
C GLU A 33 20.40 1.47 -12.55
N SER A 34 21.42 2.33 -12.68
CA SER A 34 22.09 2.58 -13.98
C SER A 34 22.81 1.35 -14.59
N GLU A 35 22.77 0.19 -13.93
CA GLU A 35 23.33 -1.10 -14.37
C GLU A 35 22.28 -2.21 -14.61
N GLY A 36 20.96 -1.92 -14.62
CA GLY A 36 19.89 -2.93 -14.84
C GLY A 36 18.56 -2.40 -15.40
N THR A 37 17.53 -3.27 -15.48
CA THR A 37 16.16 -2.86 -15.85
C THR A 37 15.51 -2.12 -14.68
N CYS A 38 15.34 -0.81 -14.84
CA CYS A 38 14.70 0.05 -13.86
C CYS A 38 13.19 -0.27 -13.74
N GLU A 39 12.73 -0.70 -12.55
CA GLU A 39 11.30 -0.99 -12.33
C GLU A 39 10.44 0.29 -12.21
N VAL A 40 11.09 1.45 -12.11
CA VAL A 40 10.46 2.76 -12.00
C VAL A 40 10.54 3.54 -13.32
N HIS A 41 9.63 4.50 -13.49
CA HIS A 41 9.60 5.33 -14.70
C HIS A 41 10.80 6.30 -14.70
N PRO A 42 11.52 6.50 -15.82
CA PRO A 42 12.75 7.31 -15.85
C PRO A 42 12.52 8.78 -15.45
N ASP A 43 11.33 9.31 -15.75
CA ASP A 43 10.93 10.67 -15.35
C ASP A 43 10.39 10.77 -13.90
N GLY A 44 10.56 9.72 -13.09
CA GLY A 44 10.09 9.66 -11.72
C GLY A 44 8.59 9.40 -11.57
N VAL A 45 8.00 9.90 -10.48
CA VAL A 45 6.58 9.69 -10.15
C VAL A 45 5.69 10.40 -11.18
N ARG A 46 4.77 9.66 -11.81
CA ARG A 46 3.83 10.20 -12.82
C ARG A 46 2.38 10.18 -12.38
N GLU A 47 2.02 9.30 -11.46
CA GLU A 47 0.63 9.01 -11.11
C GLU A 47 0.49 8.85 -9.60
N VAL A 48 -0.58 9.43 -9.04
CA VAL A 48 -0.91 9.31 -7.61
C VAL A 48 -2.26 8.63 -7.49
N VAL A 49 -2.28 7.47 -6.85
CA VAL A 49 -3.49 6.69 -6.58
C VAL A 49 -3.77 6.75 -5.09
N ALA A 50 -4.96 7.23 -4.71
CA ALA A 50 -5.30 7.40 -3.31
C ALA A 50 -6.78 7.12 -3.04
N ASP A 51 -7.10 6.99 -1.75
CA ASP A 51 -8.46 6.77 -1.28
C ASP A 51 -9.29 8.07 -1.28
N LYS A 52 -10.53 7.99 -0.79
CA LYS A 52 -11.46 9.13 -0.76
C LYS A 52 -11.09 10.21 0.27
N GLY A 53 -10.32 9.87 1.31
CA GLY A 53 -9.87 10.78 2.34
C GLY A 53 -8.92 11.84 1.79
N TYR A 54 -8.13 11.48 0.78
CA TYR A 54 -7.24 12.40 0.06
C TYR A 54 -7.94 13.31 -0.97
N HIS A 55 -9.26 13.19 -1.15
CA HIS A 55 -9.98 13.95 -2.18
C HIS A 55 -10.40 15.34 -1.68
N SER A 56 -9.57 16.35 -1.93
CA SER A 56 -9.94 17.77 -1.84
C SER A 56 -9.70 18.52 -3.15
N ASN A 57 -10.30 19.70 -3.27
CA ASN A 57 -10.04 20.59 -4.39
C ASN A 57 -8.54 20.93 -4.48
N ASP A 58 -7.97 21.36 -3.36
CA ASP A 58 -6.59 21.85 -3.28
C ASP A 58 -5.60 20.74 -3.58
N VAL A 59 -5.85 19.51 -3.11
CA VAL A 59 -5.00 18.35 -3.43
C VAL A 59 -5.02 18.06 -4.93
N LEU A 60 -6.19 18.06 -5.56
CA LEU A 60 -6.30 17.75 -6.99
C LEU A 60 -5.71 18.86 -7.87
N VAL A 61 -5.84 20.13 -7.45
CA VAL A 61 -5.18 21.26 -8.12
C VAL A 61 -3.66 21.17 -7.95
N GLY A 62 -3.16 20.98 -6.73
CA GLY A 62 -1.73 20.88 -6.46
C GLY A 62 -1.07 19.70 -7.18
N LEU A 63 -1.73 18.54 -7.24
CA LEU A 63 -1.24 17.41 -8.04
C LEU A 63 -1.19 17.74 -9.54
N ALA A 64 -2.16 18.50 -10.05
CA ALA A 64 -2.16 18.93 -11.45
C ALA A 64 -1.05 19.97 -11.73
N GLU A 65 -0.75 20.85 -10.79
CA GLU A 65 0.36 21.83 -10.86
C GLU A 65 1.73 21.13 -10.84
N LEU A 66 1.86 20.03 -10.08
CA LEU A 66 3.04 19.16 -10.10
C LEU A 66 3.08 18.24 -11.34
N GLU A 67 2.18 18.42 -12.31
CA GLU A 67 2.03 17.58 -13.51
C GLU A 67 1.76 16.09 -13.24
N LEU A 68 1.31 15.77 -12.01
CA LEU A 68 1.00 14.41 -11.60
C LEU A 68 -0.42 14.02 -11.97
N ARG A 69 -0.57 12.78 -12.43
CA ARG A 69 -1.89 12.25 -12.74
C ARG A 69 -2.59 11.69 -11.51
N SER A 70 -3.63 12.38 -11.04
CA SER A 70 -4.46 11.89 -9.94
C SER A 70 -5.42 10.76 -10.37
N TYR A 71 -5.52 9.75 -9.52
CA TYR A 71 -6.50 8.66 -9.53
C TYR A 71 -7.05 8.49 -8.10
N ILE A 72 -7.65 9.56 -7.57
CA ILE A 72 -8.14 9.61 -6.20
C ILE A 72 -9.63 9.28 -6.19
N ALA A 73 -10.05 8.34 -5.35
CA ALA A 73 -11.47 7.99 -5.25
C ALA A 73 -12.30 9.22 -4.88
N GLU A 74 -13.41 9.45 -5.57
CA GLU A 74 -14.27 10.60 -5.30
C GLU A 74 -15.36 10.20 -4.29
N PRO A 75 -15.56 10.97 -3.21
CA PRO A 75 -16.64 10.72 -2.25
C PRO A 75 -18.00 11.08 -2.86
N ASP A 76 -19.05 10.34 -2.47
CA ASP A 76 -20.42 10.66 -2.85
C ASP A 76 -20.85 12.00 -2.22
N ARG A 77 -21.24 12.95 -3.08
CA ARG A 77 -21.66 14.30 -2.69
C ARG A 77 -22.77 14.81 -3.61
N TRP A 78 -23.55 15.75 -3.10
CA TRP A 78 -24.55 16.48 -3.87
C TRP A 78 -23.91 17.42 -4.91
N THR A 79 -24.71 17.93 -5.84
CA THR A 79 -24.27 18.79 -6.95
C THR A 79 -23.50 20.02 -6.48
N ARG A 80 -22.28 20.21 -6.96
CA ARG A 80 -21.43 21.33 -6.54
C ARG A 80 -21.67 22.59 -7.37
N SER A 81 -21.71 23.75 -6.72
CA SER A 81 -21.55 25.05 -7.37
C SER A 81 -20.06 25.32 -7.62
N TRP A 82 -19.73 25.77 -8.84
CA TRP A 82 -18.36 26.04 -9.29
C TRP A 82 -18.13 27.52 -9.63
N ILE A 83 -19.01 28.40 -9.16
CA ILE A 83 -18.89 29.84 -9.40
C ILE A 83 -17.55 30.32 -8.84
N GLY A 84 -16.72 30.91 -9.69
CA GLY A 84 -15.38 31.39 -9.34
C GLY A 84 -14.32 30.30 -9.09
N ARG A 85 -14.61 29.02 -9.33
CA ARG A 85 -13.72 27.87 -8.99
C ARG A 85 -13.42 26.98 -10.19
N GLN A 86 -12.95 27.61 -11.27
CA GLN A 86 -12.79 26.93 -12.55
C GLN A 86 -11.60 25.96 -12.57
N LEU A 87 -10.52 26.26 -11.86
CA LEU A 87 -9.34 25.38 -11.77
C LEU A 87 -9.68 24.09 -11.03
N GLU A 88 -10.36 24.22 -9.89
CA GLU A 88 -10.81 23.09 -9.07
C GLU A 88 -11.83 22.24 -9.82
N LYS A 89 -12.75 22.88 -10.56
CA LYS A 89 -13.68 22.18 -11.44
C LYS A 89 -12.93 21.36 -12.47
N GLN A 90 -11.94 21.94 -13.16
CA GLN A 90 -11.17 21.20 -14.14
C GLN A 90 -10.42 20.02 -13.52
N ALA A 91 -9.75 20.22 -12.39
CA ALA A 91 -8.99 19.17 -11.69
C ALA A 91 -9.91 18.02 -11.25
N VAL A 92 -11.04 18.31 -10.60
CA VAL A 92 -12.02 17.32 -10.15
C VAL A 92 -12.61 16.53 -11.31
N TYR A 93 -13.04 17.19 -12.39
CA TYR A 93 -13.64 16.50 -13.52
C TYR A 93 -12.62 15.67 -14.31
N ARG A 94 -11.35 16.10 -14.39
CA ARG A 94 -10.26 15.30 -14.95
C ARG A 94 -10.01 14.04 -14.11
N ASN A 95 -9.95 14.17 -12.78
CA ASN A 95 -9.82 13.04 -11.87
C ASN A 95 -11.00 12.06 -12.02
N ARG A 96 -12.24 12.57 -12.02
CA ARG A 96 -13.46 11.78 -12.20
C ARG A 96 -13.43 10.95 -13.48
N ARG A 97 -13.05 11.57 -14.61
CA ARG A 97 -12.91 10.88 -15.89
C ARG A 97 -11.86 9.75 -15.82
N ARG A 98 -10.74 10.00 -15.13
CA ARG A 98 -9.65 9.02 -14.99
C ARG A 98 -10.03 7.81 -14.15
N ILE A 99 -10.66 8.01 -12.99
CA ILE A 99 -11.05 6.91 -12.11
C ILE A 99 -12.13 6.01 -12.72
N GLN A 100 -12.98 6.57 -13.60
CA GLN A 100 -14.00 5.81 -14.32
C GLN A 100 -13.42 4.99 -15.50
N GLY A 101 -12.26 5.39 -16.03
CA GLY A 101 -11.59 4.70 -17.13
C GLY A 101 -10.97 3.35 -16.72
N ASN A 102 -10.69 2.50 -17.72
CA ASN A 102 -10.14 1.15 -17.51
C ASN A 102 -8.81 1.17 -16.71
N ARG A 103 -7.92 2.13 -17.01
CA ARG A 103 -6.66 2.30 -16.27
C ARG A 103 -6.91 2.64 -14.80
N GLY A 104 -7.79 3.61 -14.52
CA GLY A 104 -8.13 4.01 -13.14
C GLY A 104 -8.73 2.85 -12.34
N LYS A 105 -9.67 2.10 -12.94
CA LYS A 105 -10.22 0.89 -12.32
C LYS A 105 -9.16 -0.18 -12.04
N ARG A 106 -8.19 -0.37 -12.95
CA ARG A 106 -7.09 -1.31 -12.74
C ARG A 106 -6.16 -0.86 -11.60
N LEU A 107 -5.78 0.41 -11.58
CA LEU A 107 -4.95 0.99 -10.52
C LEU A 107 -5.63 0.87 -9.15
N GLN A 108 -6.94 1.12 -9.07
CA GLN A 108 -7.66 0.97 -7.81
C GLN A 108 -7.75 -0.49 -7.32
N ARG A 109 -7.89 -1.46 -8.23
CA ARG A 109 -7.79 -2.88 -7.85
C ARG A 109 -6.39 -3.25 -7.34
N GLN A 110 -5.34 -2.76 -7.99
CA GLN A 110 -3.96 -2.96 -7.54
C GLN A 110 -3.71 -2.32 -6.18
N ARG A 111 -4.26 -1.13 -5.91
CA ARG A 111 -4.20 -0.50 -4.58
C ARG A 111 -4.88 -1.37 -3.52
N GLY A 112 -6.07 -1.89 -3.79
CA GLY A 112 -6.75 -2.82 -2.89
C GLY A 112 -5.95 -4.09 -2.61
N GLU A 113 -5.37 -4.67 -3.65
CA GLU A 113 -4.59 -5.91 -3.55
C GLU A 113 -3.24 -5.73 -2.86
N ARG A 114 -2.47 -4.70 -3.23
CA ARG A 114 -1.09 -4.50 -2.78
C ARG A 114 -0.98 -3.72 -1.48
N ILE A 115 -1.86 -2.74 -1.29
CA ILE A 115 -1.79 -1.82 -0.14
C ILE A 115 -2.84 -2.20 0.90
N GLU A 116 -4.12 -2.16 0.54
CA GLU A 116 -5.21 -2.30 1.52
C GLU A 116 -5.23 -3.71 2.15
N ARG A 117 -5.00 -4.77 1.39
CA ARG A 117 -4.94 -6.14 1.94
C ARG A 117 -3.81 -6.31 2.94
N ASN A 118 -2.65 -5.70 2.69
CA ASN A 118 -1.54 -5.71 3.64
C ASN A 118 -1.90 -4.89 4.89
N PHE A 119 -2.50 -3.71 4.72
CA PHE A 119 -2.95 -2.88 5.84
C PHE A 119 -4.01 -3.58 6.69
N ALA A 120 -4.99 -4.27 6.10
CA ALA A 120 -5.96 -5.06 6.85
C ALA A 120 -5.27 -6.13 7.71
N HIS A 121 -4.27 -6.82 7.16
CA HIS A 121 -3.50 -7.79 7.95
C HIS A 121 -2.70 -7.11 9.07
N GLN A 122 -2.10 -5.95 8.83
CA GLN A 122 -1.29 -5.25 9.83
C GLN A 122 -2.12 -4.57 10.92
N PHE A 123 -3.17 -3.85 10.56
CA PHE A 123 -4.01 -3.05 11.46
C PHE A 123 -5.14 -3.87 12.06
N ASP A 124 -5.98 -4.50 11.24
CA ASP A 124 -7.19 -5.19 11.73
C ASP A 124 -6.82 -6.49 12.45
N THR A 125 -6.01 -7.34 11.82
CA THR A 125 -5.62 -8.64 12.38
C THR A 125 -4.35 -8.53 13.24
N GLY A 126 -3.42 -7.67 12.84
CA GLY A 126 -2.10 -7.54 13.46
C GLY A 126 -2.06 -6.60 14.66
N GLY A 127 -3.18 -5.96 15.03
CA GLY A 127 -3.29 -5.17 16.25
C GLY A 127 -2.57 -3.82 16.23
N LEU A 128 -2.19 -3.29 15.06
CA LEU A 128 -1.55 -1.97 14.98
C LEU A 128 -2.51 -0.80 15.24
N VAL A 129 -3.83 -1.03 15.27
CA VAL A 129 -4.82 0.02 15.59
C VAL A 129 -4.63 0.58 17.00
N ARG A 130 -4.19 -0.24 17.96
CA ARG A 130 -3.89 0.20 19.35
C ARG A 130 -2.55 -0.35 19.80
N LEU A 131 -1.60 0.54 20.03
CA LEU A 131 -0.27 0.20 20.51
C LEU A 131 0.00 0.79 21.90
N TYR A 132 0.60 0.00 22.77
CA TYR A 132 0.99 0.41 24.13
C TYR A 132 2.45 0.86 24.16
N VAL A 133 2.79 1.84 23.32
CA VAL A 133 4.13 2.46 23.27
C VAL A 133 4.01 3.97 23.43
N ARG A 134 5.03 4.62 24.01
CA ARG A 134 5.06 6.07 24.22
C ARG A 134 5.93 6.76 23.18
N GLY A 135 5.40 7.82 22.55
CA GLY A 135 6.10 8.63 21.56
C GLY A 135 5.99 8.09 20.12
N LEU A 136 6.00 9.00 19.14
CA LEU A 136 5.88 8.69 17.72
C LEU A 136 7.03 7.82 17.22
N ASP A 137 8.25 8.03 17.69
CA ASP A 137 9.42 7.25 17.26
C ASP A 137 9.29 5.77 17.62
N ASN A 138 8.79 5.47 18.82
CA ASN A 138 8.59 4.08 19.25
C ASN A 138 7.42 3.44 18.51
N LEU A 139 6.38 4.21 18.19
CA LEU A 139 5.28 3.77 17.33
C LEU A 139 5.77 3.44 15.92
N HIS A 140 6.60 4.32 15.34
CA HIS A 140 7.20 4.12 14.02
C HIS A 140 8.08 2.87 13.98
N LYS A 141 8.97 2.68 14.97
CA LYS A 141 9.78 1.46 15.10
C LYS A 141 8.91 0.20 15.20
N LYS A 142 7.85 0.24 16.02
CA LYS A 142 6.93 -0.90 16.17
C LYS A 142 6.22 -1.23 14.86
N PHE A 143 5.75 -0.21 14.14
CA PHE A 143 5.14 -0.35 12.82
C PHE A 143 6.12 -0.99 11.82
N LEU A 144 7.34 -0.48 11.72
CA LEU A 144 8.37 -1.03 10.81
C LEU A 144 8.72 -2.49 11.12
N MET A 145 8.90 -2.84 12.40
CA MET A 145 9.18 -4.23 12.79
C MET A 145 8.06 -5.18 12.37
N GLN A 146 6.81 -4.75 12.52
CA GLN A 146 5.66 -5.58 12.13
C GLN A 146 5.52 -5.70 10.62
N ALA A 147 5.72 -4.61 9.87
CA ALA A 147 5.75 -4.63 8.42
C ALA A 147 6.86 -5.56 7.90
N ALA A 148 8.06 -5.48 8.49
CA ALA A 148 9.18 -6.35 8.15
C ALA A 148 8.85 -7.82 8.44
N ALA A 149 8.27 -8.14 9.59
CA ALA A 149 7.85 -9.50 9.94
C ALA A 149 6.76 -10.02 8.97
N CYS A 150 5.82 -9.18 8.56
CA CYS A 150 4.78 -9.54 7.57
C CYS A 150 5.39 -9.83 6.20
N ASN A 151 6.31 -8.98 5.72
CA ASN A 151 7.00 -9.18 4.46
C ASN A 151 7.88 -10.44 4.48
N LEU A 152 8.58 -10.68 5.60
CA LEU A 152 9.35 -11.92 5.80
C LEU A 152 8.44 -13.15 5.76
N ALA A 153 7.27 -13.10 6.40
CA ALA A 153 6.30 -14.18 6.35
C ALA A 153 5.80 -14.46 4.92
N LEU A 154 5.61 -13.43 4.09
CA LEU A 154 5.24 -13.60 2.68
C LEU A 154 6.37 -14.21 1.86
N LEU A 155 7.61 -13.75 2.07
CA LEU A 155 8.79 -14.31 1.42
C LEU A 155 8.98 -15.79 1.79
N MET A 156 8.91 -16.12 3.07
CA MET A 156 9.01 -17.49 3.57
C MET A 156 7.91 -18.38 3.00
N ARG A 157 6.68 -17.86 2.90
CA ARG A 157 5.57 -18.59 2.24
C ARG A 157 5.85 -18.83 0.76
N SER A 158 6.41 -17.86 0.05
CA SER A 158 6.73 -18.00 -1.37
C SER A 158 7.86 -18.99 -1.63
N LEU A 159 8.89 -18.99 -0.79
CA LEU A 159 10.08 -19.83 -0.97
C LEU A 159 9.91 -21.25 -0.40
N TYR A 160 9.23 -21.37 0.74
CA TYR A 160 9.17 -22.61 1.52
C TYR A 160 7.74 -23.11 1.80
N GLY A 161 6.73 -22.49 1.19
CA GLY A 161 5.32 -22.87 1.32
C GLY A 161 4.65 -22.44 2.63
N SER A 162 5.41 -22.02 3.65
CA SER A 162 4.87 -21.57 4.94
C SER A 162 5.47 -20.24 5.39
N GLY A 163 4.61 -19.32 5.78
CA GLY A 163 5.00 -17.99 6.25
C GLY A 163 5.19 -17.86 7.75
N LYS A 164 4.89 -18.91 8.53
CA LYS A 164 5.03 -18.90 9.99
C LYS A 164 5.88 -20.09 10.42
N PRO A 165 6.95 -19.90 11.21
CA PRO A 165 7.80 -21.00 11.67
C PRO A 165 7.00 -22.13 12.32
N ARG A 166 6.02 -21.79 13.17
CA ARG A 166 5.13 -22.76 13.81
C ARG A 166 4.29 -23.55 12.80
N ALA A 167 3.69 -22.89 11.82
CA ALA A 167 2.88 -23.56 10.80
C ALA A 167 3.73 -24.46 9.90
N ALA A 168 4.98 -24.06 9.61
CA ALA A 168 5.93 -24.91 8.88
C ALA A 168 6.27 -26.18 9.67
N HIS A 169 6.52 -26.03 10.97
CA HIS A 169 6.80 -27.15 11.88
C HIS A 169 5.60 -28.10 12.02
N GLU A 170 4.38 -27.57 12.21
CA GLU A 170 3.14 -28.35 12.28
C GLU A 170 2.89 -29.14 10.97
N GLY A 171 3.08 -28.52 9.81
CA GLY A 171 2.97 -29.22 8.52
C GLY A 171 4.01 -30.33 8.34
N GLY A 172 5.25 -30.13 8.81
CA GLY A 172 6.27 -31.17 8.80
C GLY A 172 5.90 -32.38 9.67
N ILE A 173 5.34 -32.12 10.85
CA ILE A 173 4.83 -33.17 11.75
C ILE A 173 3.71 -33.97 11.07
N GLU A 174 2.75 -33.31 10.43
CA GLU A 174 1.63 -33.99 9.74
C GLU A 174 2.11 -34.90 8.61
N VAL A 175 3.11 -34.48 7.83
CA VAL A 175 3.72 -35.30 6.77
C VAL A 175 4.41 -36.53 7.35
N VAL A 176 5.14 -36.39 8.46
CA VAL A 176 5.80 -37.51 9.15
C VAL A 176 4.76 -38.52 9.65
N PHE A 177 3.68 -38.05 10.28
CA PHE A 177 2.61 -38.94 10.75
C PHE A 177 1.89 -39.64 9.59
N ALA A 178 1.63 -38.94 8.49
CA ALA A 178 1.04 -39.54 7.29
C ALA A 178 1.95 -40.64 6.69
N PHE A 179 3.26 -40.38 6.62
CA PHE A 179 4.23 -41.37 6.14
C PHE A 179 4.27 -42.61 7.06
N LEU A 180 4.32 -42.43 8.38
CA LEU A 180 4.29 -43.53 9.34
C LEU A 180 2.99 -44.34 9.25
N ALA A 181 1.86 -43.68 9.02
CA ALA A 181 0.57 -44.35 8.84
C ALA A 181 0.55 -45.19 7.55
N ILE A 182 1.11 -44.69 6.45
CA ILE A 182 1.25 -45.44 5.18
C ILE A 182 2.17 -46.65 5.37
N MET A 183 3.32 -46.48 6.02
CA MET A 183 4.24 -47.59 6.30
C MET A 183 3.57 -48.69 7.13
N LYS A 184 2.84 -48.31 8.18
CA LYS A 184 2.06 -49.27 8.99
C LYS A 184 0.99 -50.00 8.18
N ALA A 185 0.32 -49.30 7.26
CA ALA A 185 -0.70 -49.92 6.40
C ALA A 185 -0.07 -50.87 5.37
N ALA A 186 1.14 -50.55 4.87
CA ALA A 186 1.89 -51.41 3.96
C ALA A 186 2.47 -52.65 4.64
N GLU A 187 2.84 -52.58 5.93
CA GLU A 187 3.25 -53.75 6.73
C GLU A 187 2.08 -54.66 7.12
N ALA A 188 0.84 -54.15 7.07
CA ALA A 188 -0.37 -54.89 7.42
C ALA A 188 -1.03 -55.61 6.22
N LEU A 189 -0.36 -55.62 5.06
CA LEU A 189 -0.83 -56.17 3.79
C LEU A 189 0.05 -57.35 3.36
#